data_AF-A0A2G5IAJ9-F1
#
_entry.id   AF-A0A2G5IAJ9-F1
#
_cell.length_a   1.000
_cell.length_b   1.000
_cell.length_c   1.000
_cell.angle_alpha   90.00
_cell.angle_beta   90.00
_cell.angle_gamma   90.00
#
_symmetry.space_group_name_H-M   'P 1'
#
loop_
_entity.id
_entity.type
_entity.pdbx_description
1 polymer ?
#
loop_
_entity_poly.entity_id
_entity_poly.type
_entity_poly.pdbx_seq_one_letter_code
_entity_poly.pdbx_strand_id
1 'polypeptide(L)'
;MIRNLFHSSQPQTLSSSVTNRASLLIRHHLKPALGESIGPKSSQLRPSTAYTTRTYLKMATQQEPASKKQRTQPTYELLYHPQIPGRGEFIRLAFEAKGVSYTDIANEDSENGYSKVQDICISDNLGKEGNPPVFSPPALRISGAGEDGNALIISQTPNCLIYLGDKLGLVGNGGEQEKFWVQQLALTALDLNNEVHDTHHPVGVSLYYEDQKEESLRKAKDVRENRLPKFFSYFTRTLKWNAEKAKHRYLVGENLTYADTTVWQVLDGLYFAFPKEMEARQKEFPELLDTFYNSVKEELKTYLESNRRLSYSQGVFRYYPELDRQS
;
A
#
# COMPACT_ATOMS: atom_id res chain seq x y z
N MET A 1 71.93 -0.66 0.66
CA MET A 1 72.32 -0.18 -0.69
C MET A 1 71.20 -0.60 -1.62
N ILE A 2 70.66 0.34 -2.42
CA ILE A 2 69.60 0.19 -3.44
C ILE A 2 68.17 0.06 -2.87
N ARG A 3 67.14 0.79 -3.31
CA ARG A 3 66.90 2.19 -3.75
C ARG A 3 65.38 2.30 -3.90
N ASN A 4 64.80 3.40 -3.44
CA ASN A 4 63.41 3.82 -3.64
C ASN A 4 62.97 3.77 -5.12
N LEU A 5 61.68 3.58 -5.37
CA LEU A 5 60.87 4.42 -6.27
C LEU A 5 59.37 4.29 -5.91
N PHE A 6 58.86 5.32 -5.23
CA PHE A 6 57.44 5.67 -5.17
C PHE A 6 57.02 6.22 -6.54
N HIS A 7 55.81 5.88 -7.01
CA HIS A 7 55.05 6.71 -7.96
C HIS A 7 53.62 6.85 -7.45
N SER A 8 53.31 8.08 -7.06
CA SER A 8 51.97 8.58 -6.78
C SER A 8 51.21 8.77 -8.10
N SER A 9 49.96 8.33 -8.15
CA SER A 9 49.04 8.70 -9.23
C SER A 9 47.97 9.60 -8.63
N GLN A 10 47.97 10.87 -9.02
CA GLN A 10 46.91 11.83 -8.72
C GLN A 10 45.66 11.55 -9.57
N PRO A 11 44.45 11.87 -9.07
CA PRO A 11 43.22 11.70 -9.82
C PRO A 11 43.02 12.85 -10.82
N GLN A 12 42.75 12.51 -12.09
CA GLN A 12 42.31 13.44 -13.11
C GLN A 12 40.83 13.78 -12.93
N THR A 13 40.55 15.08 -12.87
CA THR A 13 39.23 15.68 -12.95
C THR A 13 38.72 15.61 -14.39
N LEU A 14 37.57 14.97 -14.62
CA LEU A 14 36.82 15.09 -15.86
C LEU A 14 35.45 15.68 -15.57
N SER A 15 35.35 16.97 -15.88
CA SER A 15 34.13 17.73 -16.10
C SER A 15 33.36 17.12 -17.27
N SER A 16 32.11 16.71 -17.05
CA SER A 16 31.13 16.58 -18.12
C SER A 16 29.78 17.10 -17.64
N SER A 17 29.46 18.30 -18.11
CA SER A 17 28.15 18.91 -17.99
C SER A 17 27.18 18.21 -18.93
N VAL A 18 26.29 17.37 -18.38
CA VAL A 18 25.10 16.91 -19.09
C VAL A 18 24.00 17.92 -18.83
N THR A 19 23.82 18.82 -19.78
CA THR A 19 22.73 19.80 -19.81
C THR A 19 21.43 19.08 -20.16
N ASN A 20 20.54 18.96 -19.19
CA ASN A 20 19.13 18.58 -19.38
C ASN A 20 18.47 19.56 -20.35
N ARG A 21 18.15 19.09 -21.57
CA ARG A 21 17.21 19.76 -22.47
C ARG A 21 15.82 19.20 -22.21
N ALA A 22 15.08 19.86 -21.31
CA ALA A 22 13.63 19.76 -21.25
C ALA A 22 13.03 21.13 -21.60
N SER A 23 12.41 21.16 -22.77
CA SER A 23 11.26 21.97 -23.20
C SER A 23 11.33 23.51 -23.13
N LEU A 24 11.41 24.06 -24.33
CA LEU A 24 11.22 25.45 -24.73
C LEU A 24 9.72 25.83 -24.74
N LEU A 25 9.43 27.07 -24.33
CA LEU A 25 8.32 27.95 -24.75
C LEU A 25 6.87 27.56 -24.44
N ILE A 26 6.18 28.42 -23.68
CA ILE A 26 5.30 29.49 -24.21
C ILE A 26 5.01 30.49 -23.08
N ARG A 27 5.33 31.78 -23.32
CA ARG A 27 4.80 32.91 -22.55
C ARG A 27 3.54 33.40 -23.25
N HIS A 28 2.46 33.61 -22.50
CA HIS A 28 1.49 34.65 -22.81
C HIS A 28 1.08 35.40 -21.55
N HIS A 29 1.18 36.72 -21.65
CA HIS A 29 0.76 37.71 -20.67
C HIS A 29 -0.73 37.59 -20.33
N LEU A 30 -1.09 37.84 -19.07
CA LEU A 30 -2.27 38.64 -18.67
C LEU A 30 -2.09 39.07 -17.20
N LYS A 31 -2.17 40.38 -16.95
CA LYS A 31 -2.19 41.03 -15.63
C LYS A 31 -3.56 40.79 -14.96
N PRO A 32 -3.66 40.67 -13.62
CA PRO A 32 -4.91 40.93 -12.93
C PRO A 32 -4.95 42.37 -12.38
N ALA A 33 -6.10 43.03 -12.57
CA ALA A 33 -6.46 44.29 -11.95
C ALA A 33 -7.06 44.05 -10.56
N LEU A 34 -6.69 44.94 -9.64
CA LEU A 34 -7.11 45.03 -8.25
C LEU A 34 -8.61 45.34 -8.11
N GLY A 35 -9.21 44.80 -7.05
CA GLY A 35 -10.52 45.18 -6.55
C GLY A 35 -10.61 44.90 -5.05
N GLU A 36 -10.12 45.83 -4.24
CA GLU A 36 -10.35 45.86 -2.79
C GLU A 36 -11.78 46.31 -2.48
N SER A 37 -12.40 45.70 -1.47
CA SER A 37 -13.50 46.30 -0.73
C SER A 37 -13.44 45.82 0.72
N ILE A 38 -13.03 46.74 1.59
CA ILE A 38 -12.94 46.60 3.04
C ILE A 38 -14.24 47.15 3.63
N GLY A 39 -14.87 46.41 4.54
CA GLY A 39 -16.01 46.87 5.32
C GLY A 39 -16.04 46.20 6.71
N PRO A 40 -16.28 46.94 7.80
CA PRO A 40 -15.75 46.60 9.13
C PRO A 40 -16.75 45.83 10.00
N LYS A 41 -16.28 45.05 10.96
CA LYS A 41 -17.07 44.70 12.16
C LYS A 41 -16.26 44.83 13.44
N SER A 42 -16.76 45.71 14.29
CA SER A 42 -16.31 46.10 15.60
C SER A 42 -16.70 45.06 16.67
N SER A 43 -15.82 44.89 17.66
CA SER A 43 -16.02 44.86 19.14
C SER A 43 -17.37 44.38 19.71
N GLN A 44 -17.51 43.72 20.86
CA GLN A 44 -16.63 43.30 21.95
C GLN A 44 -17.54 42.55 22.95
N LEU A 45 -16.94 41.64 23.71
CA LEU A 45 -17.13 41.36 25.15
C LEU A 45 -18.47 40.82 25.72
N ARG A 46 -18.25 39.82 26.59
CA ARG A 46 -19.12 39.02 27.47
C ARG A 46 -19.51 39.83 28.75
N PRO A 47 -19.93 39.19 29.87
CA PRO A 47 -20.99 38.20 30.16
C PRO A 47 -21.93 38.71 31.27
N SER A 48 -23.02 37.99 31.59
CA SER A 48 -23.57 38.03 32.95
C SER A 48 -24.46 36.82 33.29
N THR A 49 -24.16 36.24 34.44
CA THR A 49 -24.86 35.20 35.20
C THR A 49 -26.19 35.67 35.79
N ALA A 50 -27.20 34.79 35.82
CA ALA A 50 -28.12 34.67 36.96
C ALA A 50 -28.86 33.33 36.94
N TYR A 51 -28.75 32.60 38.05
CA TYR A 51 -29.66 31.54 38.47
C TYR A 51 -31.06 32.11 38.76
N THR A 52 -32.14 31.34 38.53
CA THR A 52 -33.30 31.20 39.44
C THR A 52 -34.33 30.19 38.87
N THR A 53 -34.54 29.15 39.67
CA THR A 53 -35.76 28.40 39.98
C THR A 53 -36.61 27.70 38.90
N ARG A 54 -36.81 26.43 39.22
CA ARG A 54 -37.53 25.34 38.57
C ARG A 54 -39.05 25.53 38.69
N THR A 55 -39.75 25.63 37.56
CA THR A 55 -41.21 25.40 37.47
C THR A 55 -41.45 24.25 36.51
N TYR A 56 -42.01 23.16 37.00
CA TYR A 56 -42.38 22.00 36.22
C TYR A 56 -43.67 22.30 35.43
N LEU A 57 -43.52 22.73 34.18
CA LEU A 57 -44.57 22.58 33.17
C LEU A 57 -44.24 21.35 32.31
N LYS A 58 -45.11 20.34 32.37
CA LYS A 58 -45.16 19.26 31.38
C LYS A 58 -45.54 19.88 30.03
N MET A 59 -44.55 20.20 29.21
CA MET A 59 -44.76 20.40 27.78
C MET A 59 -44.51 19.06 27.08
N ALA A 60 -45.53 18.56 26.40
CA ALA A 60 -45.42 17.44 25.49
C ALA A 60 -44.46 17.85 24.36
N THR A 61 -43.24 17.32 24.38
CA THR A 61 -42.32 17.44 23.27
C THR A 61 -42.85 16.57 22.13
N GLN A 62 -43.41 17.22 21.11
CA GLN A 62 -43.40 16.65 19.76
C GLN A 62 -41.93 16.41 19.42
N GLN A 63 -41.52 15.14 19.43
CA GLN A 63 -40.27 14.75 18.78
C GLN A 63 -40.46 15.01 17.29
N GLU A 64 -39.90 16.12 16.82
CA GLU A 64 -39.54 16.21 15.41
C GLU A 64 -38.72 14.96 15.07
N PRO A 65 -39.06 14.23 13.99
CA PRO A 65 -38.26 13.10 13.60
C PRO A 65 -36.86 13.63 13.34
N ALA A 66 -35.89 13.15 14.13
CA ALA A 66 -34.49 13.43 13.92
C ALA A 66 -34.21 13.17 12.44
N SER A 67 -33.89 14.22 11.68
CA SER A 67 -33.42 14.06 10.31
C SER A 67 -32.29 13.06 10.38
N LYS A 68 -32.48 11.89 9.77
CA LYS A 68 -31.41 10.94 9.57
C LYS A 68 -30.40 11.68 8.71
N LYS A 69 -29.43 12.36 9.33
CA LYS A 69 -28.18 12.70 8.65
C LYS A 69 -27.68 11.36 8.16
N GLN A 70 -27.88 11.12 6.87
CA GLN A 70 -27.32 9.99 6.16
C GLN A 70 -25.84 10.06 6.50
N ARG A 71 -25.36 9.16 7.37
CA ARG A 71 -23.94 8.96 7.54
C ARG A 71 -23.49 8.43 6.19
N THR A 72 -23.08 9.33 5.32
CA THR A 72 -22.39 8.99 4.08
C THR A 72 -21.13 8.29 4.53
N GLN A 73 -21.18 6.96 4.61
CA GLN A 73 -19.98 6.18 4.84
C GLN A 73 -18.98 6.62 3.76
N PRO A 74 -17.72 6.90 4.12
CA PRO A 74 -16.73 7.29 3.13
C PRO A 74 -16.71 6.22 2.04
N THR A 75 -16.84 6.66 0.79
CA THR A 75 -16.75 5.76 -0.36
C THR A 75 -15.27 5.57 -0.67
N TYR A 76 -14.83 4.31 -0.68
CA TYR A 76 -13.46 3.92 -0.99
C TYR A 76 -13.34 3.57 -2.47
N GLU A 77 -12.35 4.14 -3.13
CA GLU A 77 -12.01 3.84 -4.52
C GLU A 77 -10.53 3.44 -4.62
N LEU A 78 -10.27 2.25 -5.14
CA LEU A 78 -8.92 1.78 -5.45
C LEU A 78 -8.55 2.20 -6.86
N LEU A 79 -7.45 2.94 -6.97
CA LEU A 79 -6.85 3.37 -8.24
C LEU A 79 -5.60 2.53 -8.48
N TYR A 80 -5.73 1.46 -9.26
CA TYR A 80 -4.65 0.52 -9.58
C TYR A 80 -4.75 -0.02 -11.01
N HIS A 81 -3.67 -0.63 -11.52
CA HIS A 81 -3.68 -1.28 -12.83
C HIS A 81 -4.77 -2.37 -12.91
N PRO A 82 -5.51 -2.45 -14.02
CA PRO A 82 -6.53 -3.48 -14.21
C PRO A 82 -5.89 -4.82 -14.55
N GLN A 83 -6.67 -5.91 -14.45
CA GLN A 83 -6.35 -7.26 -14.93
C GLN A 83 -5.15 -7.96 -14.27
N ILE A 84 -4.45 -7.30 -13.35
CA ILE A 84 -3.38 -7.89 -12.53
C ILE A 84 -3.67 -7.71 -11.04
N PRO A 85 -3.36 -8.70 -10.18
CA PRO A 85 -3.41 -8.49 -8.73
C PRO A 85 -2.45 -7.38 -8.32
N GLY A 86 -1.16 -7.58 -8.66
CA GLY A 86 -0.08 -6.63 -8.45
C GLY A 86 0.00 -6.06 -7.02
N ARG A 87 0.46 -4.81 -6.91
CA ARG A 87 0.59 -4.08 -5.64
C ARG A 87 -0.75 -3.58 -5.08
N GLY A 88 -1.81 -3.55 -5.89
CA GLY A 88 -3.16 -3.21 -5.45
C GLY A 88 -3.82 -4.33 -4.64
N GLU A 89 -3.39 -5.58 -4.85
CA GLU A 89 -3.99 -6.75 -4.20
C GLU A 89 -3.93 -6.70 -2.68
N PHE A 90 -2.85 -6.16 -2.12
CA PHE A 90 -2.71 -5.98 -0.68
C PHE A 90 -3.84 -5.12 -0.10
N ILE A 91 -4.25 -4.08 -0.82
CA ILE A 91 -5.35 -3.18 -0.42
C ILE A 91 -6.70 -3.87 -0.63
N ARG A 92 -6.89 -4.61 -1.74
CA ARG A 92 -8.09 -5.41 -1.97
C ARG A 92 -8.32 -6.37 -0.80
N LEU A 93 -7.30 -7.13 -0.43
CA LEU A 93 -7.38 -8.09 0.68
C LEU A 93 -7.76 -7.44 2.01
N ALA A 94 -7.35 -6.20 2.28
CA ALA A 94 -7.77 -5.49 3.49
C ALA A 94 -9.29 -5.21 3.50
N PHE A 95 -9.86 -4.77 2.37
CA PHE A 95 -11.31 -4.58 2.24
C PHE A 95 -12.06 -5.90 2.31
N GLU A 96 -11.57 -6.89 1.58
CA GLU A 96 -12.21 -8.20 1.41
C GLU A 96 -12.23 -8.99 2.73
N ALA A 97 -11.15 -8.97 3.50
CA ALA A 97 -11.06 -9.59 4.81
C ALA A 97 -12.08 -9.04 5.83
N LYS A 98 -12.59 -7.82 5.60
CA LYS A 98 -13.60 -7.17 6.47
C LYS A 98 -14.95 -6.98 5.79
N GLY A 99 -15.12 -7.47 4.56
CA GLY A 99 -16.34 -7.32 3.79
C GLY A 99 -16.76 -5.86 3.57
N VAL A 100 -15.80 -4.93 3.52
CA VAL A 100 -16.07 -3.50 3.31
C VAL A 100 -16.09 -3.18 1.82
N SER A 101 -17.16 -2.54 1.36
CA SER A 101 -17.32 -2.14 -0.04
C SER A 101 -16.27 -1.10 -0.44
N TYR A 102 -15.72 -1.30 -1.64
CA TYR A 102 -14.87 -0.35 -2.36
C TYR A 102 -15.14 -0.51 -3.85
N THR A 103 -14.78 0.50 -4.64
CA THR A 103 -14.80 0.43 -6.11
C THR A 103 -13.38 0.22 -6.63
N ASP A 104 -13.15 -0.85 -7.38
CA ASP A 104 -11.89 -1.10 -8.10
C ASP A 104 -11.93 -0.43 -9.47
N ILE A 105 -11.59 0.85 -9.50
CA ILE A 105 -11.94 1.78 -10.59
C ILE A 105 -11.55 1.25 -11.97
N ALA A 106 -10.32 0.73 -12.13
CA ALA A 106 -9.84 0.28 -13.43
C ALA A 106 -10.45 -1.06 -13.88
N ASN A 107 -10.87 -1.91 -12.94
CA ASN A 107 -11.49 -3.19 -13.25
C ASN A 107 -13.01 -3.07 -13.45
N GLU A 108 -13.67 -2.12 -12.78
CA GLU A 108 -15.12 -1.90 -12.88
C GLU A 108 -15.54 -0.96 -14.01
N ASP A 109 -14.68 -0.01 -14.40
CA ASP A 109 -14.90 0.92 -15.53
C ASP A 109 -13.89 0.60 -16.65
N SER A 110 -14.25 -0.33 -17.53
CA SER A 110 -13.36 -0.80 -18.60
C SER A 110 -13.03 0.26 -19.65
N GLU A 111 -13.84 1.32 -19.75
CA GLU A 111 -13.67 2.38 -20.74
C GLU A 111 -12.79 3.52 -20.22
N ASN A 112 -13.03 3.97 -18.97
CA ASN A 112 -12.41 5.18 -18.42
C ASN A 112 -11.69 4.94 -17.08
N GLY A 113 -11.71 3.72 -16.55
CA GLY A 113 -11.14 3.42 -15.25
C GLY A 113 -9.62 3.56 -15.24
N TYR A 114 -8.93 3.05 -16.27
CA TYR A 114 -7.47 3.12 -16.31
C TYR A 114 -6.95 4.54 -16.57
N SER A 115 -7.65 5.35 -17.38
CA SER A 115 -7.25 6.75 -17.59
C SER A 115 -7.29 7.53 -16.28
N LYS A 116 -8.30 7.31 -15.41
CA LYS A 116 -8.34 7.89 -14.06
C LYS A 116 -7.13 7.50 -13.20
N VAL A 117 -6.63 6.26 -13.34
CA VAL A 117 -5.41 5.81 -12.65
C VAL A 117 -4.16 6.49 -13.21
N GLN A 118 -4.09 6.72 -14.52
CA GLN A 118 -2.98 7.44 -15.14
C GLN A 118 -3.00 8.92 -14.73
N ASP A 119 -4.17 9.55 -14.75
CA ASP A 119 -4.37 10.97 -14.44
C ASP A 119 -3.86 11.34 -13.05
N ILE A 120 -4.12 10.50 -12.03
CA ILE A 120 -3.61 10.78 -10.67
C ILE A 120 -2.09 10.80 -10.58
N CYS A 121 -1.38 10.10 -11.47
CA CYS A 121 0.09 10.00 -11.45
C CYS A 121 0.80 11.05 -12.31
N ILE A 122 0.12 11.60 -13.33
CA ILE A 122 0.72 12.55 -14.29
C ILE A 122 0.11 13.96 -14.20
N SER A 123 -0.85 14.18 -13.31
CA SER A 123 -1.54 15.47 -13.18
C SER A 123 -0.60 16.60 -12.75
N ASP A 124 -0.59 17.67 -13.54
CA ASP A 124 0.07 18.95 -13.21
C ASP A 124 -0.77 19.82 -12.26
N ASN A 125 -1.97 19.38 -11.86
CA ASN A 125 -2.82 20.11 -10.90
C ASN A 125 -2.34 19.87 -9.45
N LEU A 126 -1.16 20.38 -9.12
CA LEU A 126 -0.55 20.24 -7.80
C LEU A 126 -1.35 21.00 -6.73
N GLY A 127 -1.82 20.30 -5.70
CA GLY A 127 -2.33 20.91 -4.46
C GLY A 127 -3.70 21.61 -4.52
N LYS A 128 -4.42 21.61 -5.65
CA LYS A 128 -5.74 22.27 -5.78
C LYS A 128 -6.80 21.71 -4.81
N GLU A 129 -6.67 20.45 -4.42
CA GLU A 129 -7.60 19.76 -3.51
C GLU A 129 -6.91 19.34 -2.20
N GLY A 130 -5.77 19.97 -1.87
CA GLY A 130 -5.00 19.67 -0.65
C GLY A 130 -4.20 18.35 -0.68
N ASN A 131 -4.39 17.51 -1.71
CA ASN A 131 -3.64 16.25 -1.83
C ASN A 131 -2.22 16.47 -2.41
N PRO A 132 -1.20 15.75 -1.90
CA PRO A 132 0.12 15.73 -2.50
C PRO A 132 0.12 14.92 -3.83
N PRO A 133 1.13 15.11 -4.70
CA PRO A 133 1.25 14.33 -5.93
C PRO A 133 1.40 12.82 -5.67
N VAL A 134 0.81 12.01 -6.54
CA VAL A 134 0.96 10.54 -6.50
C VAL A 134 2.09 10.11 -7.42
N PHE A 135 3.09 9.42 -6.88
CA PHE A 135 4.23 8.94 -7.67
C PHE A 135 3.83 7.79 -8.62
N SER A 136 3.12 6.79 -8.09
CA SER A 136 2.68 5.61 -8.83
C SER A 136 1.47 4.98 -8.15
N PRO A 137 0.63 4.22 -8.87
CA PRO A 137 -0.39 3.40 -8.24
C PRO A 137 0.26 2.27 -7.40
N PRO A 138 -0.44 1.73 -6.38
CA PRO A 138 -1.81 2.03 -6.02
C PRO A 138 -1.99 3.35 -5.26
N ALA A 139 -3.17 3.94 -5.43
CA ALA A 139 -3.69 4.98 -4.56
C ALA A 139 -5.12 4.64 -4.10
N LEU A 140 -5.45 5.09 -2.90
CA LEU A 140 -6.77 5.00 -2.30
C LEU A 140 -7.39 6.41 -2.29
N ARG A 141 -8.52 6.58 -2.95
CA ARG A 141 -9.31 7.80 -2.93
C ARG A 141 -10.52 7.61 -2.02
N ILE A 142 -10.70 8.53 -1.08
CA ILE A 142 -11.73 8.45 -0.02
C ILE A 142 -12.56 9.72 -0.06
N SER A 143 -13.82 9.61 -0.50
CA SER A 143 -14.71 10.78 -0.61
C SER A 143 -14.98 11.41 0.76
N GLY A 144 -14.85 12.74 0.86
CA GLY A 144 -15.19 13.50 2.07
C GLY A 144 -14.19 13.39 3.23
N ALA A 145 -13.06 12.70 3.04
CA ALA A 145 -12.04 12.52 4.07
C ALA A 145 -10.89 13.54 4.01
N GLY A 146 -10.85 14.39 2.98
CA GLY A 146 -9.87 15.45 2.80
C GLY A 146 -10.28 16.78 3.45
N GLU A 147 -9.41 17.78 3.31
CA GLU A 147 -9.69 19.15 3.76
C GLU A 147 -10.93 19.71 3.05
N ASP A 148 -11.73 20.50 3.77
CA ASP A 148 -12.97 21.12 3.28
C ASP A 148 -14.00 20.13 2.68
N GLY A 149 -13.92 18.85 3.07
CA GLY A 149 -14.81 17.80 2.56
C GLY A 149 -14.44 17.28 1.16
N ASN A 150 -13.25 17.63 0.66
CA ASN A 150 -12.71 17.06 -0.57
C ASN A 150 -12.35 15.59 -0.41
N ALA A 151 -12.01 14.92 -1.51
CA ALA A 151 -11.49 13.56 -1.46
C ALA A 151 -10.08 13.56 -0.85
N LEU A 152 -9.80 12.60 0.04
CA LEU A 152 -8.44 12.30 0.47
C LEU A 152 -7.83 11.26 -0.47
N ILE A 153 -6.62 11.50 -0.95
CA ILE A 153 -5.85 10.56 -1.77
C ILE A 153 -4.62 10.12 -0.98
N ILE A 154 -4.54 8.82 -0.71
CA ILE A 154 -3.40 8.18 -0.05
C ILE A 154 -2.74 7.26 -1.06
N SER A 155 -1.44 7.45 -1.33
CA SER A 155 -0.66 6.57 -2.19
C SER A 155 0.41 5.83 -1.40
N GLN A 156 1.07 4.85 -2.05
CA GLN A 156 1.95 3.82 -1.45
C GLN A 156 1.14 2.73 -0.74
N THR A 157 1.31 1.48 -1.17
CA THR A 157 0.66 0.31 -0.55
C THR A 157 0.79 0.30 0.98
N PRO A 158 1.99 0.42 1.59
CA PRO A 158 2.08 0.36 3.06
C PRO A 158 1.39 1.53 3.77
N ASN A 159 1.26 2.68 3.11
CA ASN A 159 0.59 3.85 3.66
C ASN A 159 -0.95 3.74 3.56
N CYS A 160 -1.44 3.13 2.47
CA CYS A 160 -2.84 2.76 2.36
C CYS A 160 -3.23 1.72 3.41
N LEU A 161 -2.37 0.71 3.63
CA LEU A 161 -2.62 -0.36 4.60
C LEU A 161 -2.65 0.14 6.04
N ILE A 162 -1.73 1.01 6.47
CA ILE A 162 -1.78 1.55 7.84
C ILE A 162 -3.03 2.39 8.06
N TYR A 163 -3.45 3.19 7.07
CA TYR A 163 -4.69 3.95 7.15
C TYR A 163 -5.92 3.02 7.26
N LEU A 164 -6.01 2.02 6.39
CA LEU A 164 -7.11 1.06 6.41
C LEU A 164 -7.08 0.17 7.64
N GLY A 165 -5.90 -0.15 8.16
CA GLY A 165 -5.71 -0.91 9.39
C GLY A 165 -6.54 -0.36 10.54
N ASP A 166 -6.41 0.94 10.80
CA ASP A 166 -7.18 1.63 11.83
C ASP A 166 -8.67 1.73 11.48
N LYS A 167 -9.04 1.97 10.21
CA LYS A 167 -10.44 2.13 9.80
C LYS A 167 -11.23 0.83 9.80
N LEU A 168 -10.58 -0.28 9.49
CA LEU A 168 -11.21 -1.59 9.27
C LEU A 168 -11.01 -2.55 10.46
N GLY A 169 -10.31 -2.12 11.52
CA GLY A 169 -9.98 -3.01 12.64
C GLY A 169 -9.07 -4.16 12.21
N LEU A 170 -8.08 -3.83 11.38
CA LEU A 170 -7.01 -4.71 10.88
C LEU A 170 -5.67 -4.38 11.53
N VAL A 171 -5.72 -3.77 12.71
CA VAL A 171 -4.60 -3.59 13.63
C VAL A 171 -4.85 -4.44 14.87
N GLY A 172 -3.79 -4.88 15.54
CA GLY A 172 -3.92 -5.65 16.77
C GLY A 172 -4.65 -4.89 17.89
N ASN A 173 -5.16 -5.62 18.89
CA ASN A 173 -5.96 -5.07 19.99
C ASN A 173 -5.14 -4.80 21.27
N GLY A 174 -3.83 -5.06 21.25
CA GLY A 174 -2.94 -4.96 22.42
C GLY A 174 -2.34 -3.57 22.67
N GLY A 175 -2.81 -2.54 21.96
CA GLY A 175 -2.39 -1.14 22.17
C GLY A 175 -1.63 -0.54 20.98
N GLU A 176 -1.13 0.68 21.18
CA GLU A 176 -0.48 1.47 20.12
C GLU A 176 0.78 0.79 19.57
N GLN A 177 1.51 0.04 20.41
CA GLN A 177 2.72 -0.67 20.02
C GLN A 177 2.45 -1.74 18.94
N GLU A 178 1.31 -2.43 19.02
CA GLU A 178 0.95 -3.44 18.02
C GLU A 178 0.76 -2.82 16.64
N LYS A 179 0.32 -1.56 16.53
CA LYS A 179 0.22 -0.86 15.24
C LYS A 179 1.57 -0.78 14.53
N PHE A 180 2.62 -0.47 15.28
CA PHE A 180 3.98 -0.40 14.72
C PHE A 180 4.53 -1.77 14.36
N TRP A 181 4.24 -2.80 15.16
CA TRP A 181 4.63 -4.18 14.86
C TRP A 181 3.94 -4.73 13.62
N VAL A 182 2.63 -4.49 13.47
CA VAL A 182 1.90 -4.84 12.26
C VAL A 182 2.49 -4.10 11.05
N GLN A 183 2.75 -2.79 11.18
CA GLN A 183 3.30 -2.01 10.07
C GLN A 183 4.68 -2.48 9.63
N GLN A 184 5.62 -2.76 10.56
CA GLN A 184 6.95 -3.24 10.18
C GLN A 184 6.90 -4.60 9.46
N LEU A 185 5.96 -5.48 9.82
CA LEU A 185 5.81 -6.81 9.22
C LEU A 185 5.26 -6.68 7.80
N ALA A 186 4.26 -5.82 7.60
CA ALA A 186 3.75 -5.49 6.27
C ALA A 186 4.85 -4.88 5.39
N LEU A 187 5.62 -3.92 5.90
CA LEU A 187 6.78 -3.33 5.20
C LEU A 187 7.80 -4.40 4.81
N THR A 188 8.16 -5.29 5.74
CA THR A 188 9.12 -6.38 5.48
C THR A 188 8.61 -7.35 4.40
N ALA A 189 7.32 -7.66 4.40
CA ALA A 189 6.71 -8.50 3.37
C ALA A 189 6.73 -7.80 1.99
N LEU A 190 6.48 -6.49 1.96
CA LEU A 190 6.53 -5.69 0.74
C LEU A 190 7.96 -5.53 0.19
N ASP A 191 8.99 -5.58 1.04
CA ASP A 191 10.38 -5.70 0.59
C ASP A 191 10.63 -7.03 -0.13
N LEU A 192 10.14 -8.15 0.42
CA LEU A 192 10.22 -9.44 -0.28
C LEU A 192 9.43 -9.43 -1.60
N ASN A 193 8.24 -8.82 -1.62
CA ASN A 193 7.46 -8.63 -2.85
C ASN A 193 8.29 -7.92 -3.94
N ASN A 194 9.09 -6.91 -3.58
CA ASN A 194 9.98 -6.23 -4.52
C ASN A 194 11.11 -7.14 -4.98
N GLU A 195 11.77 -7.84 -4.04
CA GLU A 195 12.85 -8.75 -4.40
C GLU A 195 12.40 -9.88 -5.34
N VAL A 196 11.14 -10.31 -5.23
CA VAL A 196 10.51 -11.29 -6.15
C VAL A 196 10.27 -10.67 -7.52
N HIS A 197 9.69 -9.48 -7.61
CA HIS A 197 9.53 -8.78 -8.90
C HIS A 197 10.88 -8.60 -9.61
N ASP A 198 11.92 -8.26 -8.85
CA ASP A 198 13.26 -8.02 -9.39
C ASP A 198 13.92 -9.31 -9.90
N THR A 199 13.36 -10.50 -9.63
CA THR A 199 13.86 -11.75 -10.23
C THR A 199 13.69 -11.80 -11.75
N HIS A 200 12.71 -11.09 -12.30
CA HIS A 200 12.48 -10.99 -13.74
C HIS A 200 12.68 -9.57 -14.31
N HIS A 201 13.05 -8.60 -13.45
CA HIS A 201 13.48 -7.26 -13.86
C HIS A 201 14.71 -6.75 -13.05
N PRO A 202 15.82 -7.51 -12.96
CA PRO A 202 16.96 -7.16 -12.11
C PRO A 202 17.80 -5.97 -12.60
N VAL A 203 17.73 -5.62 -13.88
CA VAL A 203 18.51 -4.52 -14.49
C VAL A 203 17.67 -3.26 -14.59
N GLY A 204 16.45 -3.40 -15.09
CA GLY A 204 15.54 -2.27 -15.30
C GLY A 204 14.10 -2.73 -15.44
N VAL A 205 13.21 -2.06 -14.70
CA VAL A 205 11.77 -2.33 -14.70
C VAL A 205 11.08 -1.99 -16.03
N SER A 206 11.72 -1.17 -16.87
CA SER A 206 11.23 -0.81 -18.20
C SER A 206 11.79 -1.70 -19.33
N LEU A 207 12.75 -2.58 -19.03
CA LEU A 207 13.30 -3.52 -19.99
C LEU A 207 12.46 -4.80 -20.03
N TYR A 208 12.38 -5.44 -21.19
CA TYR A 208 11.74 -6.75 -21.30
C TYR A 208 12.51 -7.80 -20.49
N TYR A 209 11.84 -8.89 -20.12
CA TYR A 209 12.46 -9.99 -19.37
C TYR A 209 13.55 -10.65 -20.22
N GLU A 210 13.28 -10.83 -21.51
CA GLU A 210 14.16 -11.48 -22.48
C GLU A 210 15.52 -10.76 -22.60
N ASP A 211 15.53 -9.44 -22.44
CA ASP A 211 16.74 -8.60 -22.54
C ASP A 211 17.62 -8.63 -21.27
N GLN A 212 17.15 -9.26 -20.18
CA GLN A 212 17.85 -9.33 -18.89
C GLN A 212 17.75 -10.74 -18.26
N LYS A 213 17.60 -11.76 -19.10
CA LYS A 213 17.35 -13.15 -18.66
C LYS A 213 18.54 -13.76 -17.91
N GLU A 214 19.77 -13.45 -18.29
CA GLU A 214 20.97 -13.96 -17.63
C GLU A 214 21.07 -13.44 -16.19
N GLU A 215 20.87 -12.13 -16.00
CA GLU A 215 20.80 -11.49 -14.69
C GLU A 215 19.62 -12.00 -13.89
N SER A 216 18.49 -12.28 -14.56
CA SER A 216 17.28 -12.82 -13.92
C SER A 216 17.54 -14.19 -13.31
N LEU A 217 18.24 -15.08 -14.03
CA LEU A 217 18.65 -16.39 -13.50
C LEU A 217 19.52 -16.25 -12.25
N ARG A 218 20.48 -15.31 -12.26
CA ARG A 218 21.37 -15.04 -11.13
C ARG A 218 20.61 -14.48 -9.93
N LYS A 219 19.73 -13.50 -10.16
CA LYS A 219 18.89 -12.89 -9.11
C LYS A 219 17.90 -13.89 -8.53
N ALA A 220 17.22 -14.67 -9.36
CA ALA A 220 16.30 -15.70 -8.92
C ALA A 220 17.00 -16.76 -8.04
N LYS A 221 18.22 -17.19 -8.42
CA LYS A 221 19.01 -18.10 -7.59
C LYS A 221 19.29 -17.52 -6.20
N ASP A 222 19.75 -16.27 -6.11
CA ASP A 222 19.97 -15.61 -4.81
C ASP A 222 18.66 -15.50 -4.01
N VAL A 223 17.56 -15.14 -4.67
CA VAL A 223 16.25 -15.04 -4.02
C VAL A 223 15.85 -16.38 -3.41
N ARG A 224 15.92 -17.48 -4.17
CA ARG A 224 15.55 -18.82 -3.67
C ARG A 224 16.48 -19.35 -2.58
N GLU A 225 17.79 -19.19 -2.76
CA GLU A 225 18.79 -19.83 -1.88
C GLU A 225 19.07 -19.03 -0.61
N ASN A 226 19.02 -17.69 -0.67
CA ASN A 226 19.44 -16.83 0.43
C ASN A 226 18.30 -15.96 0.97
N ARG A 227 17.46 -15.40 0.08
CA ARG A 227 16.46 -14.39 0.49
C ARG A 227 15.22 -15.04 1.09
N LEU A 228 14.61 -16.00 0.40
CA LEU A 228 13.42 -16.71 0.90
C LEU A 228 13.66 -17.33 2.28
N PRO A 229 14.76 -18.08 2.54
CA PRO A 229 15.01 -18.63 3.87
C PRO A 229 15.15 -17.55 4.95
N LYS A 230 15.75 -16.40 4.62
CA LYS A 230 15.91 -15.29 5.56
C LYS A 230 14.56 -14.68 5.94
N PHE A 231 13.71 -14.38 4.97
CA PHE A 231 12.37 -13.84 5.22
C PHE A 231 11.47 -14.86 5.91
N PHE A 232 11.46 -16.12 5.47
CA PHE A 232 10.64 -17.18 6.08
C PHE A 232 11.08 -17.46 7.52
N SER A 233 12.38 -17.48 7.79
CA SER A 233 12.91 -17.57 9.16
C SER A 233 12.45 -16.40 10.02
N TYR A 234 12.44 -15.17 9.49
CA TYR A 234 11.93 -14.00 10.22
C TYR A 234 10.45 -14.15 10.57
N PHE A 235 9.58 -14.41 9.60
CA PHE A 235 8.14 -14.57 9.87
C PHE A 235 7.84 -15.78 10.77
N THR A 236 8.56 -16.89 10.61
CA THR A 236 8.43 -18.05 11.49
C THR A 236 8.82 -17.72 12.94
N ARG A 237 9.88 -16.93 13.16
CA ARG A 237 10.23 -16.46 14.51
C ARG A 237 9.15 -15.54 15.09
N THR A 238 8.55 -14.68 14.28
CA THR A 238 7.41 -13.85 14.70
C THR A 238 6.21 -14.70 15.10
N LEU A 239 5.85 -15.72 14.30
CA LEU A 239 4.78 -16.66 14.64
C LEU A 239 5.08 -17.45 15.91
N LYS A 240 6.35 -17.81 16.16
CA LYS A 240 6.78 -18.48 17.40
C LYS A 240 6.67 -17.57 18.62
N TRP A 241 7.05 -16.30 18.47
CA TRP A 241 6.88 -15.30 19.52
C TRP A 241 5.40 -15.07 19.87
N ASN A 242 4.50 -15.07 18.88
CA ASN A 242 3.06 -14.87 19.08
C ASN A 242 2.28 -16.18 19.34
N ALA A 243 2.97 -17.32 19.48
CA ALA A 243 2.35 -18.64 19.49
C ALA A 243 1.37 -18.87 20.65
N GLU A 244 1.70 -18.36 21.85
CA GLU A 244 0.86 -18.52 23.04
C GLU A 244 -0.51 -17.84 22.87
N LYS A 245 -0.57 -16.75 22.09
CA LYS A 245 -1.79 -15.98 21.84
C LYS A 245 -2.61 -16.57 20.69
N ALA A 246 -1.97 -16.91 19.58
CA ALA A 246 -2.66 -17.20 18.32
C ALA A 246 -2.39 -18.61 17.76
N LYS A 247 -1.58 -19.45 18.42
CA LYS A 247 -1.21 -20.80 17.92
C LYS A 247 -0.70 -20.77 16.48
N HIS A 248 0.14 -19.77 16.16
CA HIS A 248 0.70 -19.51 14.81
C HIS A 248 -0.32 -19.11 13.72
N ARG A 249 -1.54 -18.70 14.08
CA ARG A 249 -2.54 -18.22 13.10
C ARG A 249 -2.33 -16.78 12.66
N TYR A 250 -1.79 -15.94 13.55
CA TYR A 250 -1.55 -14.52 13.32
C TYR A 250 -0.15 -14.12 13.76
N LEU A 251 0.41 -13.13 13.07
CA LEU A 251 1.74 -12.60 13.34
C LEU A 251 1.78 -11.72 14.58
N VAL A 252 0.71 -10.97 14.88
CA VAL A 252 0.62 -10.07 16.03
C VAL A 252 -0.76 -10.18 16.67
N GLY A 253 -0.80 -10.41 17.98
CA GLY A 253 -2.04 -10.44 18.74
C GLY A 253 -2.89 -11.68 18.45
N GLU A 254 -4.21 -11.57 18.64
CA GLU A 254 -5.15 -12.70 18.58
C GLU A 254 -6.12 -12.64 17.40
N ASN A 255 -6.01 -11.63 16.54
CA ASN A 255 -6.95 -11.39 15.44
C ASN A 255 -6.21 -11.11 14.14
N LEU A 256 -6.88 -11.34 13.02
CA LEU A 256 -6.35 -11.01 11.69
C LEU A 256 -6.03 -9.51 11.57
N THR A 257 -4.82 -9.22 11.10
CA THR A 257 -4.31 -7.88 10.79
C THR A 257 -3.95 -7.76 9.32
N TYR A 258 -3.69 -6.53 8.85
CA TYR A 258 -3.20 -6.34 7.47
C TYR A 258 -1.79 -6.90 7.26
N ALA A 259 -0.99 -7.13 8.32
CA ALA A 259 0.29 -7.82 8.18
C ALA A 259 0.08 -9.27 7.77
N ASP A 260 -0.95 -9.94 8.31
CA ASP A 260 -1.26 -11.33 8.01
C ASP A 260 -1.69 -11.48 6.55
N THR A 261 -2.62 -10.64 6.08
CA THR A 261 -3.06 -10.66 4.67
C THR A 261 -1.93 -10.27 3.71
N THR A 262 -1.02 -9.36 4.12
CA THR A 262 0.13 -8.97 3.31
C THR A 262 1.15 -10.10 3.17
N VAL A 263 1.54 -10.73 4.27
CA VAL A 263 2.46 -11.88 4.23
C VAL A 263 1.84 -13.02 3.43
N TRP A 264 0.56 -13.32 3.68
CA TRP A 264 -0.16 -14.36 2.96
C TRP A 264 -0.17 -14.14 1.44
N GLN A 265 -0.44 -12.91 0.98
CA GLN A 265 -0.46 -12.59 -0.46
C GLN A 265 0.91 -12.74 -1.12
N VAL A 266 2.00 -12.45 -0.38
CA VAL A 266 3.35 -12.70 -0.87
C VAL A 266 3.62 -14.20 -0.99
N LEU A 267 3.21 -14.99 0.01
CA LEU A 267 3.34 -16.45 -0.02
C LEU A 267 2.52 -17.06 -1.18
N ASP A 268 1.28 -16.62 -1.37
CA ASP A 268 0.42 -17.08 -2.46
C ASP A 268 1.04 -16.75 -3.84
N GLY A 269 1.62 -15.56 -3.97
CA GLY A 269 2.36 -15.17 -5.18
C GLY A 269 3.62 -16.00 -5.40
N LEU A 270 4.32 -16.40 -4.34
CA LEU A 270 5.46 -17.30 -4.41
C LEU A 270 5.05 -18.73 -4.79
N TYR A 271 3.91 -19.23 -4.31
CA TYR A 271 3.36 -20.52 -4.74
C TYR A 271 3.05 -20.55 -6.24
N PHE A 272 2.69 -19.41 -6.83
CA PHE A 272 2.57 -19.26 -8.28
C PHE A 272 3.92 -19.13 -8.99
N ALA A 273 4.81 -18.25 -8.52
CA ALA A 273 6.05 -17.90 -9.22
C ALA A 273 7.18 -18.94 -9.09
N PHE A 274 7.26 -19.62 -7.94
CA PHE A 274 8.30 -20.60 -7.61
C PHE A 274 7.71 -21.87 -6.97
N PRO A 275 6.79 -22.58 -7.63
CA PRO A 275 6.06 -23.70 -7.03
C PRO A 275 6.98 -24.80 -6.48
N LYS A 276 8.07 -25.14 -7.20
CA LYS A 276 9.00 -26.19 -6.75
C LYS A 276 9.84 -25.72 -5.56
N GLU A 277 10.24 -24.45 -5.54
CA GLU A 277 10.93 -23.90 -4.38
C GLU A 277 10.02 -23.91 -3.14
N MET A 278 8.76 -23.49 -3.30
CA MET A 278 7.81 -23.47 -2.19
C MET A 278 7.51 -24.86 -1.63
N GLU A 279 7.39 -25.88 -2.49
CA GLU A 279 7.26 -27.29 -2.06
C GLU A 279 8.46 -27.74 -1.21
N ALA A 280 9.68 -27.39 -1.63
CA ALA A 280 10.88 -27.74 -0.87
C ALA A 280 10.92 -27.02 0.50
N ARG A 281 10.56 -25.73 0.53
CA ARG A 281 10.60 -24.91 1.76
C ARG A 281 9.48 -25.23 2.74
N GLN A 282 8.35 -25.79 2.30
CA GLN A 282 7.24 -26.13 3.19
C GLN A 282 7.67 -27.05 4.35
N LYS A 283 8.62 -27.96 4.10
CA LYS A 283 9.18 -28.84 5.14
C LYS A 283 10.09 -28.11 6.14
N GLU A 284 10.73 -27.03 5.71
CA GLU A 284 11.66 -26.23 6.54
C GLU A 284 10.91 -25.21 7.41
N PHE A 285 9.75 -24.73 6.95
CA PHE A 285 8.97 -23.67 7.60
C PHE A 285 7.48 -24.05 7.74
N PRO A 286 7.13 -25.19 8.38
CA PRO A 286 5.75 -25.66 8.43
C PRO A 286 4.81 -24.70 9.18
N GLU A 287 5.27 -23.99 10.20
CA GLU A 287 4.41 -23.03 10.92
C GLU A 287 3.95 -21.87 10.02
N LEU A 288 4.81 -21.44 9.07
CA LEU A 288 4.51 -20.35 8.14
C LEU A 288 3.75 -20.85 6.90
N LEU A 289 4.25 -21.91 6.27
CA LEU A 289 3.82 -22.36 4.95
C LEU A 289 2.67 -23.37 4.99
N ASP A 290 2.35 -23.91 6.16
CA ASP A 290 1.18 -24.77 6.37
C ASP A 290 0.19 -24.11 7.32
N THR A 291 0.52 -23.99 8.61
CA THR A 291 -0.42 -23.50 9.63
C THR A 291 -0.92 -22.08 9.34
N PHE A 292 0.00 -21.10 9.26
CA PHE A 292 -0.34 -19.71 9.01
C PHE A 292 -0.97 -19.50 7.63
N TYR A 293 -0.36 -20.08 6.59
CA TYR A 293 -0.85 -19.93 5.22
C TYR A 293 -2.30 -20.43 5.08
N ASN A 294 -2.61 -21.62 5.61
CA ASN A 294 -3.95 -22.19 5.55
C ASN A 294 -4.95 -21.46 6.45
N SER A 295 -4.53 -20.94 7.62
CA SER A 295 -5.44 -20.19 8.49
C SER A 295 -5.89 -18.88 7.85
N VAL A 296 -4.98 -18.12 7.23
CA VAL A 296 -5.33 -16.87 6.56
C VAL A 296 -6.10 -17.13 5.26
N LYS A 297 -5.75 -18.21 4.53
CA LYS A 297 -6.50 -18.63 3.32
C LYS A 297 -7.98 -18.87 3.61
N GLU A 298 -8.30 -19.54 4.73
CA GLU A 298 -9.68 -19.81 5.12
C GLU A 298 -10.45 -18.51 5.41
N GLU A 299 -9.82 -17.52 6.05
CA GLU A 299 -10.46 -16.21 6.30
C GLU A 299 -10.71 -15.40 5.03
N LEU A 300 -9.92 -15.64 3.98
CA LEU A 300 -10.04 -14.97 2.68
C LEU A 300 -10.88 -15.76 1.66
N LYS A 301 -11.36 -16.96 2.02
CA LYS A 301 -11.95 -17.93 1.10
C LYS A 301 -13.02 -17.34 0.18
N THR A 302 -13.97 -16.59 0.73
CA THR A 302 -15.06 -15.96 -0.04
C THR A 302 -14.54 -15.07 -1.17
N TYR A 303 -13.48 -14.30 -0.92
CA TYR A 303 -12.88 -13.46 -1.95
C TYR A 303 -12.08 -14.29 -2.96
N LEU A 304 -11.30 -15.27 -2.49
CA LEU A 304 -10.48 -16.13 -3.34
C LEU A 304 -11.31 -16.97 -4.31
N GLU A 305 -12.54 -17.32 -3.95
CA GLU A 305 -13.50 -18.04 -4.80
C GLU A 305 -14.34 -17.09 -5.69
N SER A 306 -14.19 -15.78 -5.54
CA SER A 306 -14.97 -14.79 -6.28
C SER A 306 -14.35 -14.39 -7.61
N ASN A 307 -15.17 -13.84 -8.51
CA ASN A 307 -14.70 -13.27 -9.77
C ASN A 307 -13.86 -11.98 -9.60
N ARG A 308 -13.81 -11.41 -8.38
CA ARG A 308 -12.99 -10.23 -8.09
C ARG A 308 -11.51 -10.59 -7.88
N ARG A 309 -11.21 -11.83 -7.46
CA ARG A 309 -9.83 -12.31 -7.33
C ARG A 309 -9.25 -12.54 -8.72
N LEU A 310 -8.35 -11.65 -9.12
CA LEU A 310 -7.65 -11.76 -10.39
C LEU A 310 -6.63 -12.90 -10.36
N SER A 311 -6.46 -13.58 -11.50
CA SER A 311 -5.41 -14.58 -11.67
C SER A 311 -4.04 -13.90 -11.79
N TYR A 312 -2.99 -14.58 -11.33
CA TYR A 312 -1.62 -14.14 -11.59
C TYR A 312 -1.31 -14.18 -13.10
N SER A 313 -0.55 -13.18 -13.57
CA SER A 313 -0.20 -13.00 -14.98
C SER A 313 1.11 -12.19 -15.08
N GLN A 314 1.23 -11.23 -16.00
CA GLN A 314 2.42 -10.39 -16.19
C GLN A 314 2.53 -9.26 -15.15
N GLY A 315 2.39 -9.61 -13.87
CA GLY A 315 2.46 -8.70 -12.74
C GLY A 315 3.78 -8.79 -11.97
N VAL A 316 3.67 -8.68 -10.64
CA VAL A 316 4.77 -8.83 -9.67
C VAL A 316 5.26 -10.27 -9.55
N PHE A 317 4.34 -11.22 -9.55
CA PHE A 317 4.64 -12.64 -9.46
C PHE A 317 4.46 -13.23 -10.85
N ARG A 318 5.54 -13.73 -11.44
CA ARG A 318 5.55 -14.36 -12.77
C ARG A 318 6.17 -15.74 -12.69
N TYR A 319 5.51 -16.71 -13.29
CA TYR A 319 6.05 -18.06 -13.38
C TYR A 319 6.95 -18.18 -14.61
N TYR A 320 8.24 -18.37 -14.37
CA TYR A 320 9.24 -18.74 -15.37
C TYR A 320 9.93 -20.03 -14.89
N PRO A 321 9.73 -21.19 -15.55
CA PRO A 321 10.31 -22.46 -15.10
C PRO A 321 11.82 -22.44 -14.86
N GLU A 322 12.56 -21.66 -15.65
CA GLU A 322 14.00 -21.47 -15.54
C GLU A 322 14.43 -20.62 -14.34
N LEU A 323 13.52 -19.78 -13.81
CA LEU A 323 13.74 -19.00 -12.58
C LEU A 323 13.31 -19.78 -11.33
N ASP A 324 12.69 -20.95 -11.46
CA ASP A 324 12.33 -21.79 -10.32
C ASP A 324 13.49 -22.72 -9.89
N ARG A 325 13.29 -23.49 -8.82
CA ARG A 325 14.17 -24.58 -8.42
C ARG A 325 14.33 -25.57 -9.58
N GLN A 326 15.59 -25.82 -9.93
CA GLN A 326 15.95 -26.88 -10.87
C GLN A 326 16.11 -28.19 -10.08
N SER A 327 15.76 -29.30 -10.72
CA SER A 327 15.78 -30.67 -10.14
C SER A 327 17.15 -31.09 -9.64
#